data_AF-A0A7C5UWM1-F1
#
_entry.id   AF-A0A7C5UWM1-F1
#
_cell.length_a   1.000
_cell.length_b   1.000
_cell.length_c   1.000
_cell.angle_alpha   90.00
_cell.angle_beta   90.00
_cell.angle_gamma   90.00
#
_symmetry.space_group_name_H-M   'P 1'
#
loop_
_entity.id
_entity.type
_entity.pdbx_description
1 polymer ?
#
loop_
_entity_poly.entity_id
_entity_poly.type
_entity_poly.pdbx_seq_one_letter_code
_entity_poly.pdbx_strand_id
1 'polypeptide(L)'
;IYDYGDTAGLTPLIKMYTVGHRYIPPPIHAGGLRYHGVAPTLAVLVKNKVVEPFAYHQTEVFKAAQIFAEVEGIVPAPEAAHAVKAAIDIALDAKKKREKTVILFNMSGHGLLDLSGYQDYLEGRLKDYEPEYINISYLPKI
;
A
#
# COMPACT_ATOMS: atom_id res chain seq x y z
N ILE A 1 -7.54 2.37 17.04
CA ILE A 1 -8.19 3.54 17.70
C ILE A 1 -9.57 3.69 17.04
N TYR A 2 -10.50 4.47 17.61
CA TYR A 2 -11.74 4.81 16.92
C TYR A 2 -11.55 6.06 16.06
N ASP A 3 -12.00 6.02 14.82
CA ASP A 3 -11.96 7.15 13.89
C ASP A 3 -13.10 7.06 12.87
N TYR A 4 -13.33 8.15 12.14
CA TYR A 4 -14.28 8.20 11.05
C TYR A 4 -13.76 7.44 9.82
N GLY A 5 -14.65 6.73 9.14
CA GLY A 5 -14.36 6.04 7.87
C GLY A 5 -14.28 6.97 6.66
N ASP A 6 -14.54 8.26 6.83
CA ASP A 6 -14.48 9.26 5.78
C ASP A 6 -13.92 10.57 6.31
N THR A 7 -13.35 11.37 5.41
CA THR A 7 -12.72 12.64 5.76
C THR A 7 -13.72 13.72 6.19
N ALA A 8 -15.01 13.56 5.86
CA ALA A 8 -16.07 14.49 6.23
C ALA A 8 -16.71 14.19 7.60
N GLY A 9 -16.38 13.03 8.21
CA GLY A 9 -16.90 12.62 9.50
C GLY A 9 -18.38 12.24 9.49
N LEU A 10 -18.91 11.77 8.36
CA LEU A 10 -20.31 11.39 8.20
C LEU A 10 -20.61 9.96 8.62
N THR A 11 -19.60 9.09 8.59
CA THR A 11 -19.69 7.72 9.08
C THR A 11 -19.78 7.66 10.61
N PRO A 12 -20.31 6.57 11.19
CA PRO A 12 -20.09 6.28 12.60
C PRO A 12 -18.60 6.10 12.92
N LEU A 13 -18.24 6.18 14.19
CA LEU A 13 -16.88 5.85 14.62
C LEU A 13 -16.60 4.36 14.46
N ILE A 14 -15.47 4.08 13.82
CA ILE A 14 -15.04 2.74 13.43
C ILE A 14 -13.73 2.40 14.13
N LYS A 15 -13.65 1.20 14.72
CA LYS A 15 -12.41 0.71 15.31
C LYS A 15 -11.48 0.16 14.24
N MET A 16 -10.39 0.87 13.98
CA MET A 16 -9.42 0.52 12.93
C MET A 16 -7.98 0.91 13.27
N TYR A 17 -7.03 0.39 12.48
CA TYR A 17 -5.74 1.05 12.30
C TYR A 17 -5.95 2.26 11.41
N THR A 18 -5.38 3.40 11.81
CA THR A 18 -5.53 4.64 11.07
C THR A 18 -4.42 5.62 11.37
N VAL A 19 -4.09 6.44 10.38
CA VAL A 19 -3.25 7.64 10.50
C VAL A 19 -4.07 8.92 10.71
N GLY A 20 -5.38 8.79 10.89
CA GLY A 20 -6.34 9.87 11.13
C GLY A 20 -7.07 10.34 9.85
N HIS A 21 -8.39 10.50 9.91
CA HIS A 21 -9.23 10.91 8.76
C HIS A 21 -8.90 12.29 8.18
N ARG A 22 -8.08 13.09 8.86
CA ARG A 22 -7.56 14.38 8.36
C ARG A 22 -6.16 14.28 7.78
N TYR A 23 -5.56 13.10 7.72
CA TYR A 23 -4.25 12.90 7.11
C TYR A 23 -4.34 13.16 5.61
N ILE A 24 -3.39 13.96 5.10
CA ILE A 24 -3.26 14.28 3.69
C ILE A 24 -1.92 13.70 3.23
N PRO A 25 -1.91 12.72 2.31
CA PRO A 25 -0.68 12.22 1.72
C PRO A 25 0.11 13.32 1.01
N PRO A 26 1.45 13.18 0.89
CA PRO A 26 2.27 14.17 0.21
C PRO A 26 1.87 14.30 -1.28
N PRO A 27 2.01 15.49 -1.89
CA PRO A 27 1.62 15.71 -3.29
C PRO A 27 2.36 14.84 -4.31
N ILE A 28 3.53 14.34 -3.94
CA ILE A 28 4.41 13.49 -4.77
C ILE A 28 4.05 11.99 -4.69
N HIS A 29 2.95 11.62 -4.04
CA HIS A 29 2.54 10.22 -3.89
C HIS A 29 1.78 9.71 -5.11
N ALA A 30 2.44 8.88 -5.93
CA ALA A 30 1.85 8.24 -7.10
C ALA A 30 1.39 6.78 -6.84
N GLY A 31 1.60 6.25 -5.62
CA GLY A 31 1.30 4.86 -5.26
C GLY A 31 -0.18 4.52 -5.00
N GLY A 32 -1.09 5.50 -5.09
CA GLY A 32 -2.55 5.29 -5.07
C GLY A 32 -3.19 4.97 -3.70
N LEU A 33 -2.49 4.25 -2.81
CA LEU A 33 -2.97 3.81 -1.49
C LEU A 33 -3.03 4.94 -0.45
N ARG A 34 -3.94 5.90 -0.68
CA ARG A 34 -4.04 7.17 0.05
C ARG A 34 -5.02 7.18 1.22
N TYR A 35 -5.87 6.16 1.32
CA TYR A 35 -6.90 6.10 2.35
C TYR A 35 -6.28 5.94 3.75
N HIS A 36 -6.81 6.66 4.73
CA HIS A 36 -6.19 6.82 6.06
C HIS A 36 -6.40 5.64 7.00
N GLY A 37 -7.24 4.67 6.64
CA GLY A 37 -7.72 3.63 7.54
C GLY A 37 -7.64 2.22 6.97
N VAL A 38 -7.72 1.23 7.84
CA VAL A 38 -7.82 -0.19 7.48
C VAL A 38 -9.21 -0.72 7.85
N ALA A 39 -9.83 -1.51 6.99
CA ALA A 39 -11.14 -2.11 7.28
C ALA A 39 -11.16 -2.80 8.66
N PRO A 40 -12.23 -2.68 9.47
CA PRO A 40 -12.25 -3.16 10.86
C PRO A 40 -11.98 -4.67 10.99
N THR A 41 -12.54 -5.45 10.07
CA THR A 41 -12.34 -6.89 10.01
C THR A 41 -10.87 -7.23 9.77
N LEU A 42 -10.22 -6.56 8.82
CA LEU A 42 -8.79 -6.73 8.55
C LEU A 42 -7.93 -6.22 9.72
N ALA A 43 -8.31 -5.10 10.36
CA ALA A 43 -7.62 -4.58 11.53
C ALA A 43 -7.64 -5.58 12.70
N VAL A 44 -8.76 -6.30 12.90
CA VAL A 44 -8.84 -7.38 13.89
C VAL A 44 -7.92 -8.55 13.53
N LEU A 45 -7.86 -8.97 12.27
CA LEU A 45 -6.96 -10.05 11.83
C LEU A 45 -5.48 -9.69 12.03
N VAL A 46 -5.09 -8.46 11.67
CA VAL A 46 -3.73 -7.95 11.89
C VAL A 46 -3.41 -7.87 13.39
N LYS A 47 -4.31 -7.33 14.21
CA LYS A 47 -4.13 -7.26 15.67
C LYS A 47 -3.90 -8.65 16.29
N ASN A 48 -4.59 -9.67 15.79
CA ASN A 48 -4.46 -11.05 16.27
C ASN A 48 -3.37 -11.85 15.55
N LYS A 49 -2.51 -11.19 14.76
CA LYS A 49 -1.38 -11.81 14.03
C LYS A 49 -1.81 -12.93 13.06
N VAL A 50 -3.05 -12.88 12.58
CA VAL A 50 -3.54 -13.77 11.52
C VAL A 50 -3.11 -13.27 10.14
N VAL A 51 -2.96 -11.95 10.00
CA VAL A 51 -2.45 -11.28 8.79
C VAL A 51 -1.24 -10.45 9.17
N GLU A 52 -0.16 -10.59 8.40
CA GLU A 52 1.04 -9.78 8.51
C GLU A 52 0.98 -8.61 7.50
N PRO A 53 1.03 -7.35 7.97
CA PRO A 53 1.04 -6.19 7.09
C PRO A 53 2.46 -5.90 6.58
N PHE A 54 2.55 -5.45 5.32
CA PHE A 54 3.78 -4.91 4.73
C PHE A 54 3.55 -3.45 4.31
N ALA A 55 4.62 -2.66 4.37
CA ALA A 55 4.66 -1.29 3.86
C ALA A 55 5.94 -1.13 3.03
N TYR A 56 5.81 -0.46 1.89
CA TYR A 56 6.90 -0.26 0.94
C TYR A 56 6.93 1.19 0.50
N HIS A 57 8.13 1.66 0.17
CA HIS A 57 8.28 2.95 -0.48
C HIS A 57 7.86 2.88 -1.96
N GLN A 58 7.46 4.01 -2.54
CA GLN A 58 6.89 4.00 -3.88
C GLN A 58 7.95 3.66 -4.95
N THR A 59 9.20 4.08 -4.78
CA THR A 59 10.25 3.77 -5.77
C THR A 59 10.49 2.27 -5.92
N GLU A 60 10.51 1.50 -4.83
CA GLU A 60 10.67 0.04 -4.87
C GLU A 60 9.41 -0.68 -5.40
N VAL A 61 8.23 -0.10 -5.19
CA VAL A 61 6.97 -0.59 -5.76
C VAL A 61 6.97 -0.42 -7.28
N PHE A 62 7.33 0.75 -7.79
CA PHE A 62 7.42 0.98 -9.24
C PHE A 62 8.53 0.15 -9.89
N LYS A 63 9.64 -0.10 -9.18
CA LYS A 63 10.66 -1.05 -9.65
C LYS A 63 10.10 -2.46 -9.80
N ALA A 64 9.35 -2.95 -8.81
CA ALA A 64 8.70 -4.26 -8.90
C ALA A 64 7.66 -4.30 -10.03
N ALA A 65 6.91 -3.22 -10.23
CA ALA A 65 5.95 -3.08 -11.31
C ALA A 65 6.61 -3.17 -12.69
N GLN A 66 7.76 -2.50 -12.88
CA GLN A 66 8.54 -2.57 -14.11
C GLN A 66 8.97 -4.01 -14.40
N ILE A 67 9.55 -4.70 -13.41
CA ILE A 67 9.96 -6.12 -13.57
C ILE A 67 8.77 -6.98 -14.00
N PHE A 68 7.63 -6.81 -13.33
CA PHE A 68 6.42 -7.57 -13.64
C PHE A 68 5.90 -7.30 -15.05
N ALA A 69 5.89 -6.04 -15.48
CA ALA A 69 5.48 -5.67 -16.84
C ALA A 69 6.42 -6.24 -17.91
N GLU A 70 7.74 -6.23 -17.66
CA GLU A 70 8.74 -6.78 -18.59
C GLU A 70 8.67 -8.30 -18.71
N VAL A 71 8.35 -9.01 -17.62
CA VAL A 71 8.33 -10.48 -17.58
C VAL A 71 6.97 -11.08 -17.93
N GLU A 72 5.87 -10.48 -17.45
CA GLU A 72 4.52 -11.01 -17.59
C GLU A 72 3.68 -10.27 -18.65
N GLY A 73 4.16 -9.13 -19.16
CA GLY A 73 3.49 -8.35 -20.21
C GLY A 73 2.28 -7.55 -19.74
N ILE A 74 2.03 -7.46 -18.44
CA ILE A 74 0.92 -6.70 -17.85
C ILE A 74 1.47 -5.53 -17.04
N VAL A 75 1.02 -4.31 -17.33
CA VAL A 75 1.33 -3.13 -16.51
C VAL A 75 0.36 -3.10 -15.31
N PRO A 76 0.82 -3.34 -14.07
CA PRO A 76 -0.07 -3.33 -12.91
C PRO A 76 -0.50 -1.90 -12.55
N ALA A 77 -1.64 -1.73 -11.88
CA ALA A 77 -1.94 -0.44 -11.24
C ALA A 77 -0.91 -0.17 -10.12
N PRO A 78 -0.55 1.09 -9.81
CA PRO A 78 0.38 1.40 -8.72
C PRO A 78 -0.03 0.78 -7.37
N GLU A 79 -1.33 0.70 -7.07
CA GLU A 79 -1.86 0.04 -5.89
C GLU A 79 -1.54 -1.47 -5.89
N ALA A 80 -1.80 -2.13 -7.02
CA ALA A 80 -1.57 -3.56 -7.16
C ALA A 80 -0.08 -3.92 -7.21
N ALA A 81 0.77 -3.00 -7.66
CA ALA A 81 2.21 -3.16 -7.65
C ALA A 81 2.78 -3.37 -6.23
N HIS A 82 2.10 -2.90 -5.18
CA HIS A 82 2.48 -3.21 -3.79
C HIS A 82 2.40 -4.71 -3.48
N ALA A 83 1.36 -5.39 -4.01
CA ALA A 83 1.22 -6.84 -3.86
C ALA A 83 2.24 -7.60 -4.72
N VAL A 84 2.54 -7.10 -5.93
CA VAL A 84 3.62 -7.62 -6.78
C VAL A 84 4.96 -7.55 -6.07
N LYS A 85 5.29 -6.41 -5.45
CA LYS A 85 6.51 -6.22 -4.67
C LYS A 85 6.61 -7.24 -3.53
N ALA A 86 5.55 -7.40 -2.74
CA ALA A 86 5.50 -8.41 -1.69
C ALA A 86 5.68 -9.84 -2.21
N ALA A 87 5.03 -10.19 -3.33
CA ALA A 87 5.14 -11.51 -3.94
C ALA A 87 6.58 -11.80 -4.41
N ILE A 88 7.25 -10.81 -5.00
CA ILE A 88 8.66 -10.92 -5.40
C ILE A 88 9.55 -11.15 -4.17
N ASP A 89 9.36 -10.39 -3.09
CA ASP A 89 10.17 -10.55 -1.88
C ASP A 89 10.01 -11.93 -1.23
N ILE A 90 8.76 -12.42 -1.13
CA ILE A 90 8.46 -13.76 -0.62
C ILE A 90 9.08 -14.84 -1.53
N ALA A 91 9.03 -14.67 -2.86
CA ALA A 91 9.65 -15.60 -3.80
C ALA A 91 11.19 -15.63 -3.66
N LEU A 92 11.82 -14.47 -3.47
CA LEU A 92 13.26 -14.35 -3.26
C LEU A 92 13.69 -14.97 -1.92
N ASP A 93 12.89 -14.81 -0.86
CA ASP A 93 13.14 -15.46 0.43
C ASP A 93 12.99 -16.99 0.34
N ALA A 94 11.92 -17.49 -0.28
CA ALA A 94 11.73 -18.93 -0.53
C ALA A 94 12.91 -19.52 -1.34
N LYS A 95 13.40 -18.78 -2.36
CA LYS A 95 14.60 -19.17 -3.12
C LYS A 95 15.85 -19.27 -2.23
N LYS A 96 16.07 -18.32 -1.32
CA LYS A 96 17.20 -18.36 -0.37
C LYS A 96 17.11 -19.57 0.56
N LYS A 97 15.90 -19.89 1.03
CA LYS A 97 15.61 -21.03 1.90
C LYS A 97 15.56 -22.37 1.16
N ARG A 98 15.55 -22.35 -0.18
CA ARG A 98 15.36 -23.52 -1.06
C ARG A 98 14.03 -24.22 -0.83
N GLU A 99 13.00 -23.45 -0.53
CA GLU A 99 11.64 -23.94 -0.30
C GLU A 99 10.80 -23.82 -1.57
N LYS A 100 10.01 -24.86 -1.87
CA LYS A 100 9.02 -24.81 -2.95
C LYS A 100 7.75 -24.18 -2.41
N THR A 101 7.50 -22.93 -2.77
CA THR A 101 6.38 -22.15 -2.28
C THR A 101 5.45 -21.76 -3.43
N VAL A 102 4.13 -21.87 -3.22
CA VAL A 102 3.12 -21.31 -4.11
C VAL A 102 2.65 -20.01 -3.51
N ILE A 103 2.75 -18.92 -4.28
CA ILE A 103 2.37 -17.58 -3.84
C ILE A 103 1.15 -17.16 -4.67
N LEU A 104 0.04 -16.91 -3.98
CA LEU A 104 -1.15 -16.29 -4.56
C LEU A 104 -1.18 -14.83 -4.11
N PHE A 105 -1.32 -13.92 -5.08
CA PHE A 105 -1.54 -12.50 -4.81
C PHE A 105 -2.69 -11.98 -5.67
N ASN A 106 -3.35 -10.92 -5.21
CA ASN A 106 -4.46 -10.30 -5.93
C ASN A 106 -3.96 -9.18 -6.85
N MET A 107 -4.11 -9.37 -8.17
CA MET A 107 -3.78 -8.38 -9.18
C MET A 107 -4.98 -7.43 -9.38
N SER A 108 -5.15 -6.47 -8.46
CA SER A 108 -6.42 -5.75 -8.29
C SER A 108 -6.83 -4.81 -9.44
N GLY A 109 -5.92 -4.48 -10.37
CA GLY A 109 -6.22 -3.65 -11.54
C GLY A 109 -4.99 -3.40 -12.41
N HIS A 110 -5.21 -2.98 -13.67
CA HIS A 110 -4.14 -2.61 -14.61
C HIS A 110 -3.78 -1.12 -14.50
N GLY A 111 -2.55 -0.75 -14.87
CA GLY A 111 -2.04 0.63 -14.77
C GLY A 111 -2.13 1.46 -16.06
N LEU A 112 -2.92 1.04 -17.05
CA LEU A 112 -3.01 1.72 -18.36
C LEU A 112 -3.44 3.19 -18.27
N LEU A 113 -4.15 3.58 -17.20
CA LEU A 113 -4.58 4.95 -16.96
C LEU A 113 -3.71 5.68 -15.91
N ASP A 114 -2.71 5.00 -15.36
CA ASP A 114 -1.83 5.49 -14.29
C ASP A 114 -0.39 5.67 -14.79
N LEU A 115 -0.21 5.77 -16.12
CA LEU A 115 1.11 5.84 -16.77
C LEU A 115 1.91 7.09 -16.39
N SER A 116 1.27 8.15 -15.88
CA SER A 116 1.97 9.33 -15.37
C SER A 116 2.88 8.99 -14.19
N GLY A 117 2.42 8.13 -13.26
CA GLY A 117 3.25 7.68 -12.14
C GLY A 117 4.44 6.84 -12.60
N TYR A 118 4.23 5.99 -13.62
CA TYR A 118 5.30 5.23 -14.25
C TYR A 118 6.32 6.14 -14.93
N GLN A 119 5.85 7.14 -15.66
CA GLN A 119 6.71 8.13 -16.30
C GLN A 119 7.57 8.87 -15.25
N ASP A 120 6.97 9.33 -14.15
CA ASP A 120 7.71 10.00 -13.07
C ASP A 120 8.78 9.08 -12.45
N TYR A 121 8.50 7.80 -12.31
CA TYR A 121 9.51 6.82 -11.87
C TYR A 121 10.64 6.64 -12.89
N LEU A 122 10.30 6.40 -14.17
CA LEU A 122 11.27 6.17 -15.24
C LEU A 122 12.17 7.38 -15.49
N GLU A 123 11.64 8.60 -15.30
CA GLU A 123 12.39 9.85 -15.44
C GLU A 123 13.09 10.28 -14.14
N GLY A 124 13.06 9.43 -13.09
CA GLY A 124 13.76 9.66 -11.82
C GLY A 124 13.18 10.82 -10.99
N ARG A 125 11.95 11.24 -11.26
CA ARG A 125 11.25 12.32 -10.53
C ARG A 125 10.51 11.83 -9.30
N LEU A 126 10.14 10.55 -9.26
CA LEU A 126 9.44 9.96 -8.12
C LEU A 126 10.38 9.88 -6.90
N LYS A 127 9.93 10.42 -5.76
CA LYS A 127 10.70 10.47 -4.52
C LYS A 127 9.95 9.81 -3.38
N ASP A 128 10.65 9.03 -2.57
CA ASP A 128 10.04 8.48 -1.37
C ASP A 128 9.85 9.55 -0.30
N TYR A 129 8.82 9.35 0.51
CA TYR A 129 8.45 10.27 1.58
C TYR A 129 7.93 9.48 2.77
N GLU A 130 8.44 9.82 3.95
CA GLU A 130 7.93 9.38 5.24
C GLU A 130 7.49 10.61 6.03
N PRO A 131 6.26 10.65 6.57
CA PRO A 131 5.85 11.73 7.45
C PRO A 131 6.65 11.69 8.75
N GLU A 132 7.31 12.80 9.10
CA GLU A 132 8.02 12.94 10.39
C GLU A 132 7.04 12.89 11.58
N TYR A 133 5.80 13.35 11.36
CA TYR A 133 4.78 13.41 12.38
C TYR A 133 3.38 13.20 11.78
N ILE A 134 2.59 12.36 12.44
CA ILE A 134 1.18 12.13 12.12
C ILE A 134 0.35 12.61 13.30
N ASN A 135 -0.40 13.70 13.09
CA ASN A 135 -1.26 14.23 14.15
C ASN A 135 -2.54 13.41 14.29
N ILE A 136 -2.64 12.66 15.39
CA ILE A 136 -3.85 11.91 15.77
C ILE A 136 -4.47 12.42 17.09
N SER A 137 -4.05 13.60 17.58
CA SER A 137 -4.47 14.11 18.89
C SER A 137 -5.95 14.49 18.96
N TYR A 138 -6.58 14.73 17.80
CA TYR A 138 -7.99 15.10 17.67
C TYR A 138 -8.93 13.87 17.65
N LEU A 139 -8.38 12.65 17.62
CA LEU A 139 -9.21 11.45 17.58
C LEU A 139 -9.93 11.22 18.91
N PRO A 140 -11.16 10.66 18.88
CA PRO A 140 -11.90 10.31 20.09
C PRO A 140 -11.11 9.36 21.00
N LYS A 141 -11.05 9.68 22.31
CA LYS A 141 -10.40 8.87 23.35
C LYS A 141 -11.40 7.92 24.02
N ILE A 142 -12.09 7.12 23.22
CA ILE A 142 -13.08 6.13 23.66
C ILE A 142 -12.58 4.70 23.44
#